data_AF-A0A9P1BHS6-F1
#
_entry.id   AF-A0A9P1BHS6-F1
#
_cell.length_a   1.000
_cell.length_b   1.000
_cell.length_c   1.000
_cell.angle_alpha   90.00
_cell.angle_beta   90.00
_cell.angle_gamma   90.00
#
_symmetry.space_group_name_H-M   'P 1'
#
loop_
_entity.id
_entity.type
_entity.pdbx_description
1 polymer ?
#
loop_
_entity_poly.entity_id
_entity_poly.type
_entity_poly.pdbx_seq_one_letter_code
_entity_poly.pdbx_strand_id
1 'polypeptide(L)'
;MGCGGSKSAEDPASAPSSAPKAEKNAESMSTAAATSGTAEGLQSDDPEVLRRALSSAWSRGQHGPEVTAAESRLRASLKLPADWDLKVFCAGRRLEGGLGGRKASTVVAFHPQPPAVVKAMQSVLDGTYRKVYTRDRRGAPIPDRFVVKEVHRVLNDQVWREYEARREGVREACASKKAELPDGSHTVNHLSQSGGLSALPPLDPVVNEHWLFHGTTAEAAKGIAENDFRLDMSGSNAGTLYGKGIYLAENATKSDEYGEGPKGPASTGEEAEMGFEAPRPPPGPPPPLVRESYILVCRSTLGRVNYNDEQRPDPDRLQKSCLSGDYDSVLGDRLKLNRTFREIIVYNDDHVYPEYIVKYERIFFHERFAAVYKAMLDRSIAGRFKGPTKEETEVLQSMWQVYSMPNKGKISKSQLLDLLLAIYQPPDNEDEDLDATFKEWERKGNGKIDWDDFLAEVTQRVNDKISCSGPERFADIYRGMLARSRGGKFNGPDVGERAVLRMVWYQYCQNQRNIDKQQLLLLLKAINQPPANEHSDLDETFKEIDTKNDGVIDLDEFMEEITQRVKDGIPA
;
A
#
# COMPACT_ATOMS: atom_id res chain seq x y z
N MET A 1 47.76 -49.20 23.06
CA MET A 1 47.87 -50.26 22.04
C MET A 1 47.86 -49.60 20.67
N GLY A 2 48.88 -49.86 19.86
CA GLY A 2 48.84 -49.92 18.39
C GLY A 2 48.53 -48.67 17.56
N CYS A 3 49.58 -48.04 17.04
CA CYS A 3 49.57 -47.08 15.93
C CYS A 3 49.48 -47.76 14.54
N GLY A 4 48.91 -47.06 13.54
CA GLY A 4 49.65 -46.66 12.33
C GLY A 4 49.49 -47.40 10.99
N GLY A 5 49.05 -46.64 9.96
CA GLY A 5 49.47 -46.65 8.53
C GLY A 5 49.03 -47.82 7.63
N SER A 6 48.95 -47.75 6.29
CA SER A 6 48.94 -46.72 5.23
C SER A 6 48.97 -47.48 3.86
N LYS A 7 48.64 -46.81 2.75
CA LYS A 7 48.88 -47.16 1.30
C LYS A 7 47.82 -48.06 0.62
N SER A 8 47.10 -47.67 -0.45
CA SER A 8 47.35 -47.06 -1.79
C SER A 8 47.67 -48.08 -2.90
N ALA A 9 46.84 -48.12 -3.96
CA ALA A 9 47.11 -48.60 -5.33
C ALA A 9 45.86 -48.26 -6.20
N GLU A 10 45.93 -47.34 -7.17
CA GLU A 10 46.32 -47.50 -8.59
C GLU A 10 45.25 -48.13 -9.49
N ASP A 11 44.78 -47.32 -10.46
CA ASP A 11 44.00 -47.72 -11.66
C ASP A 11 44.86 -48.55 -12.63
N PRO A 12 44.22 -49.37 -13.49
CA PRO A 12 44.47 -49.16 -14.92
C PRO A 12 43.29 -49.40 -15.88
N ALA A 13 43.18 -48.48 -16.84
CA ALA A 13 43.00 -48.66 -18.29
C ALA A 13 41.88 -49.57 -18.89
N SER A 14 40.90 -48.88 -19.50
CA SER A 14 40.31 -49.02 -20.86
C SER A 14 40.19 -50.39 -21.56
N ALA A 15 38.94 -50.74 -21.91
CA ALA A 15 38.55 -51.54 -23.09
C ALA A 15 37.31 -50.88 -23.77
N PRO A 16 37.11 -51.01 -25.10
CA PRO A 16 36.20 -50.14 -25.86
C PRO A 16 34.73 -50.60 -25.78
N SER A 17 33.85 -49.66 -25.44
CA SER A 17 32.39 -49.81 -25.51
C SER A 17 31.91 -49.81 -26.96
N SER A 18 31.15 -50.83 -27.33
CA SER A 18 30.38 -50.90 -28.57
C SER A 18 28.88 -50.98 -28.23
N ALA A 19 28.22 -49.85 -28.06
CA ALA A 19 26.75 -49.76 -28.14
C ALA A 19 26.23 -48.32 -28.27
N PRO A 20 25.92 -47.82 -29.49
CA PRO A 20 25.14 -46.59 -29.65
C PRO A 20 23.71 -46.82 -30.19
N LYS A 21 23.16 -48.05 -30.10
CA LYS A 21 21.84 -48.38 -30.71
C LYS A 21 20.68 -48.59 -29.73
N ALA A 22 20.93 -48.84 -28.45
CA ALA A 22 19.86 -49.12 -27.48
C ALA A 22 19.26 -47.84 -26.84
N GLU A 23 20.09 -46.83 -26.53
CA GLU A 23 19.61 -45.58 -25.89
C GLU A 23 18.79 -44.70 -26.84
N LYS A 24 19.15 -44.61 -28.13
CA LYS A 24 18.35 -43.88 -29.14
C LYS A 24 16.97 -44.47 -29.37
N ASN A 25 16.81 -45.79 -29.21
CA ASN A 25 15.51 -46.44 -29.37
C ASN A 25 14.60 -46.17 -28.16
N ALA A 26 15.14 -46.12 -26.94
CA ALA A 26 14.37 -45.82 -25.74
C ALA A 26 13.86 -44.35 -25.72
N GLU A 27 14.67 -43.39 -26.15
CA GLU A 27 14.24 -41.99 -26.33
C GLU A 27 13.19 -41.85 -27.45
N SER A 28 13.34 -42.58 -28.56
CA SER A 28 12.36 -42.56 -29.67
C SER A 28 11.01 -43.20 -29.32
N MET A 29 11.00 -44.24 -28.48
CA MET A 29 9.77 -44.90 -28.02
C MET A 29 9.06 -44.09 -26.93
N SER A 30 9.81 -43.44 -26.03
CA SER A 30 9.28 -42.50 -25.03
C SER A 30 8.62 -41.28 -25.68
N THR A 31 9.28 -40.71 -26.70
CA THR A 31 8.72 -39.59 -27.47
C THR A 31 7.52 -40.00 -28.33
N ALA A 32 7.53 -41.19 -28.95
CA ALA A 32 6.38 -41.70 -29.69
C ALA A 32 5.15 -41.97 -28.79
N ALA A 33 5.34 -42.56 -27.61
CA ALA A 33 4.26 -42.82 -26.65
C ALA A 33 3.71 -41.53 -26.01
N ALA A 34 4.56 -40.54 -25.73
CA ALA A 34 4.12 -39.22 -25.28
C ALA A 34 3.34 -38.46 -26.37
N THR A 35 3.70 -38.68 -27.65
CA THR A 35 3.01 -38.08 -28.79
C THR A 35 1.65 -38.74 -29.04
N SER A 36 1.55 -40.08 -28.91
CA SER A 36 0.26 -40.79 -29.05
C SER A 36 -0.73 -40.43 -27.94
N GLY A 37 -0.28 -40.36 -26.68
CA GLY A 37 -1.14 -39.98 -25.56
C GLY A 37 -1.64 -38.53 -25.62
N THR A 38 -0.89 -37.64 -26.29
CA THR A 38 -1.37 -36.26 -26.54
C THR A 38 -2.43 -36.22 -27.63
N ALA A 39 -2.24 -36.93 -28.75
CA ALA A 39 -3.23 -36.97 -29.83
C ALA A 39 -4.57 -37.55 -29.34
N GLU A 40 -4.53 -38.64 -28.57
CA GLU A 40 -5.73 -39.19 -27.91
C GLU A 40 -6.38 -38.20 -26.94
N GLY A 41 -5.56 -37.53 -26.12
CA GLY A 41 -6.05 -36.53 -25.16
C GLY A 41 -6.68 -35.30 -25.83
N LEU A 42 -6.19 -34.88 -27.02
CA LEU A 42 -6.79 -33.80 -27.79
C LEU A 42 -8.21 -34.14 -28.26
N GLN A 43 -8.55 -35.42 -28.43
CA GLN A 43 -9.89 -35.88 -28.81
C GLN A 43 -10.79 -36.18 -27.61
N SER A 44 -10.32 -35.98 -26.37
CA SER A 44 -11.11 -36.28 -25.17
C SER A 44 -12.25 -35.28 -24.97
N ASP A 45 -13.38 -35.78 -24.49
CA ASP A 45 -14.51 -34.96 -24.01
C ASP A 45 -14.33 -34.52 -22.55
N ASP A 46 -13.38 -35.11 -21.81
CA ASP A 46 -13.05 -34.66 -20.45
C ASP A 46 -12.25 -33.35 -20.53
N PRO A 47 -12.77 -32.23 -19.99
CA PRO A 47 -12.11 -30.94 -20.09
C PRO A 47 -10.69 -30.91 -19.48
N GLU A 48 -10.42 -31.68 -18.43
CA GLU A 48 -9.11 -31.69 -17.78
C GLU A 48 -8.09 -32.50 -18.59
N VAL A 49 -8.51 -33.64 -19.17
CA VAL A 49 -7.67 -34.41 -20.09
C VAL A 49 -7.35 -33.58 -21.34
N LEU A 50 -8.36 -32.95 -21.92
CA LEU A 50 -8.24 -32.06 -23.07
C LEU A 50 -7.30 -30.88 -22.80
N ARG A 51 -7.45 -30.22 -21.64
CA ARG A 51 -6.59 -29.12 -21.20
C ARG A 51 -5.13 -29.55 -21.07
N ARG A 52 -4.86 -30.70 -20.43
CA ARG A 52 -3.49 -31.24 -20.30
C ARG A 52 -2.89 -31.57 -21.65
N ALA A 53 -3.66 -32.16 -22.55
CA ALA A 53 -3.22 -32.47 -23.91
C ALA A 53 -2.88 -31.19 -24.69
N LEU A 54 -3.70 -30.15 -24.61
CA LEU A 54 -3.43 -28.83 -25.20
C LEU A 54 -2.14 -28.20 -24.64
N SER A 55 -1.99 -28.20 -23.31
CA SER A 55 -0.77 -27.70 -22.64
C SER A 55 0.48 -28.44 -23.10
N SER A 56 0.40 -29.77 -23.21
CA SER A 56 1.48 -30.63 -23.70
C SER A 56 1.80 -30.37 -25.17
N ALA A 57 0.79 -30.20 -26.03
CA ALA A 57 0.96 -29.88 -27.44
C ALA A 57 1.69 -28.54 -27.63
N TRP A 58 1.25 -27.48 -26.95
CA TRP A 58 1.87 -26.16 -27.08
C TRP A 58 3.29 -26.08 -26.50
N SER A 59 3.60 -26.81 -25.43
CA SER A 59 4.97 -26.86 -24.90
C SER A 59 5.95 -27.53 -25.86
N ARG A 60 5.47 -28.41 -26.76
CA ARG A 60 6.23 -28.99 -27.87
C ARG A 60 6.17 -28.19 -29.18
N GLY A 61 5.55 -27.01 -29.17
CA GLY A 61 5.38 -26.19 -30.39
C GLY A 61 4.44 -26.81 -31.43
N GLN A 62 3.57 -27.74 -31.04
CA GLN A 62 2.58 -28.32 -31.94
C GLN A 62 1.44 -27.34 -32.19
N HIS A 63 1.14 -27.12 -33.47
CA HIS A 63 0.05 -26.29 -33.95
C HIS A 63 -0.65 -27.01 -35.11
N GLY A 64 -1.92 -26.67 -35.37
CA GLY A 64 -2.66 -27.21 -36.51
C GLY A 64 -4.17 -27.25 -36.30
N PRO A 65 -4.91 -27.77 -37.28
CA PRO A 65 -6.38 -27.85 -37.23
C PRO A 65 -6.89 -28.67 -36.05
N GLU A 66 -6.20 -29.75 -35.68
CA GLU A 66 -6.57 -30.61 -34.55
C GLU A 66 -6.48 -29.86 -33.22
N VAL A 67 -5.36 -29.16 -32.97
CA VAL A 67 -5.16 -28.33 -31.77
C VAL A 67 -6.19 -27.20 -31.72
N THR A 68 -6.49 -26.57 -32.86
CA THR A 68 -7.49 -25.49 -32.96
C THR A 68 -8.91 -25.99 -32.68
N ALA A 69 -9.24 -27.20 -33.15
CA ALA A 69 -10.52 -27.84 -32.87
C ALA A 69 -10.65 -28.23 -31.39
N ALA A 70 -9.57 -28.77 -30.80
CA ALA A 70 -9.48 -29.06 -29.37
C ALA A 70 -9.64 -27.79 -28.51
N GLU A 71 -8.99 -26.69 -28.89
CA GLU A 71 -9.15 -25.38 -28.25
C GLU A 71 -10.62 -24.93 -28.26
N SER A 72 -11.26 -25.00 -29.43
CA SER A 72 -12.67 -24.61 -29.60
C SER A 72 -13.61 -25.47 -28.74
N ARG A 73 -13.36 -26.78 -28.65
CA ARG A 73 -14.12 -27.69 -27.80
C ARG A 73 -13.94 -27.37 -26.31
N LEU A 74 -12.71 -27.12 -25.87
CA LEU A 74 -12.44 -26.78 -24.47
C LEU A 74 -13.13 -25.46 -24.08
N ARG A 75 -13.03 -24.45 -24.95
CA ARG A 75 -13.72 -23.17 -24.74
C ARG A 75 -15.23 -23.35 -24.62
N ALA A 76 -15.83 -24.14 -25.52
CA ALA A 76 -17.25 -24.40 -25.51
C ALA A 76 -17.71 -25.20 -24.27
N SER A 77 -16.97 -26.25 -23.87
CA SER A 77 -17.34 -27.12 -22.76
C SER A 77 -17.31 -26.41 -21.41
N LEU A 78 -16.35 -25.50 -21.23
CA LEU A 78 -16.18 -24.70 -20.01
C LEU A 78 -16.77 -23.29 -20.11
N LYS A 79 -17.41 -22.93 -21.23
CA LYS A 79 -17.95 -21.59 -21.51
C LYS A 79 -16.94 -20.47 -21.25
N LEU A 80 -15.69 -20.68 -21.67
CA LEU A 80 -14.62 -19.72 -21.43
C LEU A 80 -14.75 -18.50 -22.35
N PRO A 81 -14.35 -17.30 -21.90
CA PRO A 81 -14.36 -16.10 -22.74
C PRO A 81 -13.53 -16.26 -24.00
N ALA A 82 -14.03 -15.66 -25.09
CA ALA A 82 -13.37 -15.72 -26.39
C ALA A 82 -11.99 -15.04 -26.41
N ASP A 83 -11.78 -14.08 -25.51
CA ASP A 83 -10.58 -13.26 -25.36
C ASP A 83 -9.60 -13.79 -24.31
N TRP A 84 -9.86 -14.96 -23.71
CA TRP A 84 -8.89 -15.64 -22.86
C TRP A 84 -7.77 -16.28 -23.67
N ASP A 85 -6.53 -16.06 -23.23
CA ASP A 85 -5.37 -16.80 -23.72
C ASP A 85 -5.41 -18.24 -23.15
N LEU A 86 -5.84 -19.17 -23.99
CA LEU A 86 -5.99 -20.57 -23.58
C LEU A 86 -4.64 -21.27 -23.37
N LYS A 87 -3.55 -20.78 -23.94
CA LYS A 87 -2.21 -21.31 -23.66
C LYS A 87 -1.83 -21.01 -22.20
N VAL A 88 -2.08 -19.79 -21.74
CA VAL A 88 -1.87 -19.41 -20.34
C VAL A 88 -2.81 -20.18 -19.41
N PHE A 89 -4.11 -20.27 -19.75
CA PHE A 89 -5.09 -21.04 -18.98
C PHE A 89 -4.70 -22.52 -18.84
N CYS A 90 -4.35 -23.19 -19.94
CA CYS A 90 -3.97 -24.61 -19.92
C CYS A 90 -2.63 -24.87 -19.21
N ALA A 91 -1.76 -23.86 -19.08
CA ALA A 91 -0.57 -23.93 -18.22
C ALA A 91 -0.88 -23.62 -16.74
N GLY A 92 -2.09 -23.19 -16.43
CA GLY A 92 -2.56 -22.84 -15.09
C GLY A 92 -2.53 -24.00 -14.10
N ARG A 93 -2.57 -23.63 -12.82
CA ARG A 93 -2.62 -24.61 -11.73
C ARG A 93 -4.04 -25.11 -11.55
N ARG A 94 -4.18 -26.43 -11.41
CA ARG A 94 -5.43 -27.05 -10.98
C ARG A 94 -5.51 -27.01 -9.47
N LEU A 95 -6.58 -26.46 -8.94
CA LEU A 95 -6.93 -26.48 -7.52
C LEU A 95 -7.98 -27.56 -7.29
N GLU A 96 -7.73 -28.44 -6.34
CA GLU A 96 -8.68 -29.50 -5.97
C GLU A 96 -9.80 -28.93 -5.10
N GLY A 97 -11.01 -29.49 -5.22
CA GLY A 97 -12.20 -29.01 -4.51
C GLY A 97 -12.04 -29.05 -2.98
N GLY A 98 -12.74 -28.15 -2.28
CA GLY A 98 -12.75 -28.05 -0.81
C GLY A 98 -12.14 -26.76 -0.25
N LEU A 99 -11.29 -26.07 -1.01
CA LEU A 99 -10.80 -24.73 -0.66
C LEU A 99 -11.91 -23.70 -0.92
N GLY A 100 -12.03 -22.69 -0.06
CA GLY A 100 -13.06 -21.65 -0.23
C GLY A 100 -14.50 -22.08 0.04
N GLY A 101 -14.76 -23.35 0.37
CA GLY A 101 -16.13 -23.90 0.51
C GLY A 101 -16.74 -24.43 -0.79
N ARG A 102 -16.00 -24.43 -1.91
CA ARG A 102 -16.49 -24.91 -3.20
C ARG A 102 -16.16 -26.37 -3.47
N LYS A 103 -17.09 -27.09 -4.07
CA LYS A 103 -17.00 -28.55 -4.29
C LYS A 103 -16.27 -28.95 -5.57
N ALA A 104 -16.27 -28.09 -6.58
CA ALA A 104 -15.64 -28.38 -7.87
C ALA A 104 -14.14 -28.07 -7.84
N SER A 105 -13.37 -28.80 -8.65
CA SER A 105 -11.98 -28.43 -8.95
C SER A 105 -11.98 -27.31 -10.00
N THR A 106 -11.04 -26.39 -9.90
CA THR A 106 -10.88 -25.26 -10.82
C THR A 106 -9.46 -25.18 -11.38
N VAL A 107 -9.28 -24.51 -12.50
CA VAL A 107 -8.00 -24.12 -13.05
C VAL A 107 -7.86 -22.62 -12.94
N VAL A 108 -6.76 -22.18 -12.31
CA VAL A 108 -6.42 -20.77 -12.14
C VAL A 108 -5.09 -20.45 -12.80
N ALA A 109 -5.06 -19.36 -13.57
CA ALA A 109 -3.85 -18.77 -14.11
C ALA A 109 -3.86 -17.24 -13.93
N PHE A 110 -2.66 -16.67 -13.83
CA PHE A 110 -2.44 -15.23 -13.77
C PHE A 110 -1.71 -14.82 -15.04
N HIS A 111 -2.40 -14.12 -15.94
CA HIS A 111 -1.88 -13.73 -17.24
C HIS A 111 -1.35 -12.29 -17.18
N PRO A 112 -0.02 -12.06 -17.23
CA PRO A 112 0.54 -10.72 -17.32
C PRO A 112 -0.02 -9.98 -18.53
N GLN A 113 -0.43 -8.72 -18.34
CA GLN A 113 -1.12 -7.97 -19.38
C GLN A 113 -0.19 -7.05 -20.18
N PRO A 114 -0.49 -6.81 -21.47
CA PRO A 114 0.34 -5.99 -22.33
C PRO A 114 0.32 -4.50 -21.92
N PRO A 115 1.29 -3.68 -22.38
CA PRO A 115 1.40 -2.26 -22.01
C PRO A 115 0.13 -1.43 -22.25
N ALA A 116 -0.69 -1.77 -23.24
CA ALA A 116 -1.96 -1.09 -23.50
C ALA A 116 -2.94 -1.22 -22.32
N VAL A 117 -3.06 -2.42 -21.74
CA VAL A 117 -3.89 -2.69 -20.56
C VAL A 117 -3.30 -2.00 -19.33
N VAL A 118 -1.98 -2.09 -19.14
CA VAL A 118 -1.28 -1.40 -18.04
C VAL A 118 -1.52 0.11 -18.09
N LYS A 119 -1.47 0.72 -19.29
CA LYS A 119 -1.77 2.13 -19.50
C LYS A 119 -3.24 2.46 -19.20
N ALA A 120 -4.19 1.60 -19.59
CA ALA A 120 -5.60 1.77 -19.25
C ALA A 120 -5.83 1.69 -17.73
N MET A 121 -5.15 0.75 -17.04
CA MET A 121 -5.20 0.65 -15.58
C MET A 121 -4.60 1.88 -14.89
N GLN A 122 -3.44 2.37 -15.36
CA GLN A 122 -2.87 3.63 -14.85
C GLN A 122 -3.83 4.79 -15.06
N SER A 123 -4.42 4.90 -16.26
CA SER A 123 -5.39 5.94 -16.59
C SER A 123 -6.58 5.92 -15.64
N VAL A 124 -7.17 4.75 -15.35
CA VAL A 124 -8.34 4.69 -14.45
C VAL A 124 -7.97 4.91 -12.98
N LEU A 125 -6.78 4.49 -12.53
CA LEU A 125 -6.30 4.84 -11.18
C LEU A 125 -6.11 6.36 -11.03
N ASP A 126 -5.49 7.02 -12.02
CA ASP A 126 -5.30 8.49 -12.01
C ASP A 126 -6.65 9.23 -12.12
N GLY A 127 -7.53 8.81 -13.03
CA GLY A 127 -8.81 9.46 -13.28
C GLY A 127 -9.84 9.31 -12.17
N THR A 128 -9.70 8.26 -11.36
CA THR A 128 -10.58 8.00 -10.22
C THR A 128 -9.91 8.33 -8.88
N TYR A 129 -8.72 8.93 -8.90
CA TYR A 129 -8.05 9.41 -7.70
C TYR A 129 -8.83 10.56 -7.05
N ARG A 130 -9.10 10.44 -5.75
CA ARG A 130 -9.63 11.55 -4.93
C ARG A 130 -8.87 11.61 -3.62
N LYS A 131 -8.26 12.77 -3.35
CA LYS A 131 -7.53 13.03 -2.11
C LYS A 131 -8.50 13.35 -0.98
N VAL A 132 -9.16 12.33 -0.44
CA VAL A 132 -10.11 12.44 0.65
C VAL A 132 -9.77 11.40 1.71
N TYR A 133 -9.67 11.86 2.96
CA TYR A 133 -9.45 10.99 4.11
C TYR A 133 -10.77 10.46 4.64
N THR A 134 -10.81 9.17 4.95
CA THR A 134 -11.88 8.60 5.77
C THR A 134 -11.29 7.89 6.98
N ARG A 135 -12.15 7.60 7.95
CA ARG A 135 -11.80 6.83 9.15
C ARG A 135 -11.21 5.45 8.83
N ASP A 136 -11.50 4.89 7.65
CA ASP A 136 -11.06 3.55 7.29
C ASP A 136 -9.53 3.46 7.06
N ARG A 137 -8.84 4.60 6.88
CA ARG A 137 -7.37 4.64 6.86
C ARG A 137 -6.70 4.45 8.21
N ARG A 138 -7.42 4.67 9.32
CA ARG A 138 -6.93 4.43 10.70
C ARG A 138 -5.53 4.99 10.97
N GLY A 139 -5.31 6.24 10.59
CA GLY A 139 -4.03 6.95 10.76
C GLY A 139 -3.03 6.80 9.61
N ALA A 140 -3.23 5.88 8.67
CA ALA A 140 -2.35 5.78 7.51
C ALA A 140 -2.46 7.03 6.60
N PRO A 141 -1.33 7.56 6.07
CA PRO A 141 -1.36 8.71 5.17
C PRO A 141 -2.05 8.36 3.85
N ILE A 142 -2.59 9.39 3.19
CA ILE A 142 -3.12 9.24 1.82
C ILE A 142 -1.96 9.39 0.83
N PRO A 143 -1.71 8.41 -0.05
CA PRO A 143 -0.79 8.56 -1.16
C PRO A 143 -1.20 9.73 -2.07
N ASP A 144 -0.22 10.48 -2.58
CA ASP A 144 -0.45 11.57 -3.53
C ASP A 144 -0.71 11.06 -4.95
N ARG A 145 -0.19 9.86 -5.25
CA ARG A 145 -0.37 9.22 -6.56
C ARG A 145 -0.18 7.70 -6.46
N PHE A 146 -0.80 6.99 -7.38
CA PHE A 146 -0.54 5.57 -7.63
C PHE A 146 0.17 5.38 -8.96
N VAL A 147 1.21 4.54 -8.97
CA VAL A 147 1.95 4.15 -10.17
C VAL A 147 1.79 2.66 -10.38
N VAL A 148 1.04 2.26 -11.40
CA VAL A 148 0.84 0.85 -11.78
C VAL A 148 2.19 0.26 -12.18
N LYS A 149 2.53 -0.88 -11.58
CA LYS A 149 3.74 -1.65 -11.87
C LYS A 149 3.42 -2.85 -12.74
N GLU A 150 2.44 -3.64 -12.32
CA GLU A 150 2.08 -4.91 -12.96
C GLU A 150 0.56 -5.08 -12.95
N VAL A 151 0.05 -5.69 -14.02
CA VAL A 151 -1.36 -6.04 -14.14
C VAL A 151 -1.43 -7.50 -14.57
N HIS A 152 -2.07 -8.33 -13.76
CA HIS A 152 -2.31 -9.73 -14.06
C HIS A 152 -3.80 -9.95 -14.22
N ARG A 153 -4.23 -10.48 -15.37
CA ARG A 153 -5.60 -10.94 -15.55
C ARG A 153 -5.76 -12.30 -14.89
N VAL A 154 -6.83 -12.48 -14.13
CA VAL A 154 -7.18 -13.75 -13.50
C VAL A 154 -7.99 -14.57 -14.50
N LEU A 155 -7.57 -15.81 -14.72
CA LEU A 155 -8.26 -16.79 -15.55
C LEU A 155 -8.65 -17.95 -14.64
N ASN A 156 -9.85 -17.91 -14.07
CA ASN A 156 -10.40 -18.92 -13.17
C ASN A 156 -11.72 -19.46 -13.74
N ASP A 157 -11.71 -20.70 -14.28
CA ASP A 157 -12.84 -21.22 -15.06
C ASP A 157 -14.10 -21.43 -14.24
N GLN A 158 -13.96 -21.86 -12.99
CA GLN A 158 -15.10 -22.09 -12.12
C GLN A 158 -15.77 -20.76 -11.76
N VAL A 159 -14.98 -19.80 -11.26
CA VAL A 159 -15.48 -18.48 -10.87
C VAL A 159 -16.11 -17.76 -12.05
N TRP A 160 -15.51 -17.88 -13.25
CA TRP A 160 -16.08 -17.31 -14.46
C TRP A 160 -17.45 -17.91 -14.80
N ARG A 161 -17.60 -19.24 -14.72
CA ARG A 161 -18.89 -19.90 -15.03
C ARG A 161 -19.98 -19.55 -14.02
N GLU A 162 -19.63 -19.46 -12.74
CA GLU A 162 -20.52 -19.02 -11.66
C GLU A 162 -20.98 -17.58 -11.92
N TYR A 163 -20.03 -16.68 -12.21
CA TYR A 163 -20.29 -15.29 -12.59
C TYR A 163 -21.18 -15.17 -13.85
N GLU A 164 -20.86 -15.91 -14.92
CA GLU A 164 -21.62 -15.87 -16.17
C GLU A 164 -23.05 -16.38 -15.96
N ALA A 165 -23.24 -17.48 -15.22
CA ALA A 165 -24.56 -18.00 -14.90
C ALA A 165 -25.38 -16.97 -14.10
N ARG A 166 -24.76 -16.29 -13.13
CA ARG A 166 -25.42 -15.22 -12.39
C ARG A 166 -25.77 -14.03 -13.27
N ARG A 167 -24.86 -13.64 -14.17
CA ARG A 167 -25.06 -12.55 -15.13
C ARG A 167 -26.27 -12.79 -16.02
N GLU A 168 -26.46 -14.02 -16.53
CA GLU A 168 -27.63 -14.35 -17.34
C GLU A 168 -28.93 -14.34 -16.52
N GLY A 169 -28.90 -14.80 -15.26
CA GLY A 169 -30.05 -14.66 -14.36
C GLY A 169 -30.45 -13.20 -14.10
N VAL A 170 -29.45 -12.31 -13.94
CA VAL A 170 -29.70 -10.86 -13.84
C VAL A 170 -30.27 -10.31 -15.14
N ARG A 171 -29.77 -10.74 -16.31
CA ARG A 171 -30.30 -10.31 -17.62
C ARG A 171 -31.78 -10.61 -17.74
N GLU A 172 -32.19 -11.83 -17.40
CA GLU A 172 -33.60 -12.24 -17.41
C GLU A 172 -34.45 -11.37 -16.47
N ALA A 173 -33.96 -11.08 -15.26
CA ALA A 173 -34.65 -10.20 -14.31
C ALA A 173 -34.78 -8.74 -14.82
N CYS A 174 -33.72 -8.23 -15.46
CA CYS A 174 -33.64 -6.86 -15.98
C CYS A 174 -34.48 -6.64 -17.25
N ALA A 175 -34.94 -7.69 -17.92
CA ALA A 175 -35.86 -7.57 -19.06
C ALA A 175 -37.17 -6.84 -18.70
N SER A 176 -37.56 -6.87 -17.42
CA SER A 176 -38.81 -6.30 -16.91
C SER A 176 -38.68 -4.89 -16.30
N LYS A 177 -37.46 -4.48 -15.89
CA LYS A 177 -37.18 -3.20 -15.22
C LYS A 177 -35.76 -2.75 -15.54
N LYS A 178 -35.60 -1.46 -15.83
CA LYS A 178 -34.29 -0.88 -16.15
C LYS A 178 -33.30 -1.08 -14.98
N ALA A 179 -32.17 -1.68 -15.29
CA ALA A 179 -31.02 -1.80 -14.42
C ALA A 179 -30.02 -0.70 -14.76
N GLU A 180 -29.78 0.22 -13.84
CA GLU A 180 -28.77 1.26 -14.03
C GLU A 180 -28.17 1.71 -12.71
N LEU A 181 -26.86 1.96 -12.74
CA LEU A 181 -26.17 2.69 -11.71
C LEU A 181 -26.37 4.20 -11.99
N PRO A 182 -26.92 4.98 -11.03
CA PRO A 182 -27.09 6.42 -11.21
C PRO A 182 -25.76 7.09 -11.64
N ASP A 183 -25.81 7.88 -12.71
CA ASP A 183 -24.67 8.58 -13.34
C ASP A 183 -23.55 7.67 -13.89
N GLY A 184 -23.78 6.35 -13.97
CA GLY A 184 -22.75 5.37 -14.31
C GLY A 184 -21.64 5.31 -13.25
N SER A 185 -20.56 4.55 -13.52
CA SER A 185 -19.43 4.49 -12.60
C SER A 185 -18.28 5.40 -13.03
N HIS A 186 -17.60 6.03 -12.07
CA HIS A 186 -16.44 6.89 -12.38
C HIS A 186 -15.35 6.17 -13.19
N THR A 187 -15.16 4.88 -12.94
CA THR A 187 -14.24 4.01 -13.70
C THR A 187 -14.61 3.92 -15.18
N VAL A 188 -15.84 3.55 -15.50
CA VAL A 188 -16.33 3.36 -16.87
C VAL A 188 -16.41 4.71 -17.59
N ASN A 189 -16.90 5.75 -16.90
CA ASN A 189 -16.96 7.11 -17.43
C ASN A 189 -15.57 7.62 -17.82
N HIS A 190 -14.58 7.45 -16.94
CA HIS A 190 -13.20 7.87 -17.24
C HIS A 190 -12.56 7.05 -18.36
N LEU A 191 -12.70 5.72 -18.34
CA LEU A 191 -12.17 4.84 -19.38
C LEU A 191 -12.82 5.11 -20.75
N SER A 192 -14.08 5.51 -20.78
CA SER A 192 -14.77 5.93 -22.00
C SER A 192 -14.15 7.23 -22.54
N GLN A 193 -14.01 8.24 -21.68
CA GLN A 193 -13.43 9.54 -22.05
C GLN A 193 -11.96 9.46 -22.48
N SER A 194 -11.17 8.59 -21.84
CA SER A 194 -9.75 8.41 -22.16
C SER A 194 -9.49 7.45 -23.32
N GLY A 195 -10.53 6.80 -23.86
CA GLY A 195 -10.41 5.74 -24.86
C GLY A 195 -9.81 4.43 -24.31
N GLY A 196 -9.70 4.28 -22.99
CA GLY A 196 -9.15 3.10 -22.33
C GLY A 196 -10.06 1.86 -22.37
N LEU A 197 -11.37 2.03 -22.62
CA LEU A 197 -12.31 0.89 -22.69
C LEU A 197 -11.93 -0.14 -23.77
N SER A 198 -11.37 0.29 -24.90
CA SER A 198 -11.00 -0.64 -25.98
C SER A 198 -9.81 -1.55 -25.62
N ALA A 199 -9.08 -1.24 -24.54
CA ALA A 199 -8.00 -2.07 -24.04
C ALA A 199 -8.50 -3.16 -23.07
N LEU A 200 -9.75 -3.08 -22.60
CA LEU A 200 -10.35 -4.04 -21.67
C LEU A 200 -11.42 -4.86 -22.40
N PRO A 201 -11.76 -6.06 -21.91
CA PRO A 201 -12.87 -6.82 -22.49
C PRO A 201 -14.18 -6.05 -22.32
N PRO A 202 -15.12 -6.18 -23.27
CA PRO A 202 -16.36 -5.42 -23.26
C PRO A 202 -17.18 -5.71 -22.00
N LEU A 203 -17.85 -4.68 -21.49
CA LEU A 203 -18.84 -4.79 -20.44
C LEU A 203 -20.22 -5.00 -21.05
N ASP A 204 -21.11 -5.68 -20.33
CA ASP A 204 -22.50 -5.85 -20.74
C ASP A 204 -23.41 -4.77 -20.12
N PRO A 205 -23.90 -3.79 -20.91
CA PRO A 205 -24.74 -2.72 -20.38
C PRO A 205 -26.15 -3.20 -19.99
N VAL A 206 -26.64 -4.34 -20.50
CA VAL A 206 -28.00 -4.84 -20.21
C VAL A 206 -28.14 -5.26 -18.75
N VAL A 207 -27.06 -5.80 -18.19
CA VAL A 207 -27.00 -6.29 -16.81
C VAL A 207 -26.36 -5.27 -15.86
N ASN A 208 -26.17 -4.04 -16.33
CA ASN A 208 -25.51 -2.96 -15.58
C ASN A 208 -24.11 -3.41 -15.10
N GLU A 209 -23.30 -3.91 -16.02
CA GLU A 209 -21.95 -4.40 -15.72
C GLU A 209 -20.95 -3.23 -15.65
N HIS A 210 -20.13 -3.20 -14.60
CA HIS A 210 -19.16 -2.13 -14.35
C HIS A 210 -17.79 -2.68 -13.94
N TRP A 211 -16.74 -1.91 -14.25
CA TRP A 211 -15.41 -2.08 -13.65
C TRP A 211 -15.39 -1.41 -12.28
N LEU A 212 -15.14 -2.13 -11.20
CA LEU A 212 -15.05 -1.56 -9.85
C LEU A 212 -13.81 -2.06 -9.13
N PHE A 213 -13.32 -1.28 -8.18
CA PHE A 213 -12.14 -1.64 -7.39
C PHE A 213 -12.54 -2.37 -6.11
N HIS A 214 -11.80 -3.42 -5.76
CA HIS A 214 -11.82 -4.01 -4.42
C HIS A 214 -10.45 -3.88 -3.77
N GLY A 215 -10.41 -3.22 -2.61
CA GLY A 215 -9.22 -3.00 -1.83
C GLY A 215 -8.91 -4.16 -0.90
N THR A 216 -7.71 -4.73 -0.99
CA THR A 216 -7.32 -5.88 -0.17
C THR A 216 -5.79 -6.06 -0.17
N THR A 217 -5.26 -6.95 0.67
CA THR A 217 -3.81 -7.26 0.70
C THR A 217 -3.41 -8.15 -0.47
N ALA A 218 -2.11 -8.26 -0.77
CA ALA A 218 -1.58 -9.14 -1.82
C ALA A 218 -2.00 -10.60 -1.61
N GLU A 219 -1.91 -11.07 -0.37
CA GLU A 219 -2.30 -12.43 0.01
C GLU A 219 -3.80 -12.65 -0.20
N ALA A 220 -4.64 -11.72 0.26
CA ALA A 220 -6.08 -11.83 0.09
C ALA A 220 -6.52 -11.65 -1.36
N ALA A 221 -5.88 -10.78 -2.15
CA ALA A 221 -6.12 -10.64 -3.59
C ALA A 221 -5.88 -11.97 -4.32
N LYS A 222 -4.77 -12.66 -4.01
CA LYS A 222 -4.47 -13.99 -4.54
C LYS A 222 -5.48 -15.03 -4.04
N GLY A 223 -5.81 -15.01 -2.76
CA GLY A 223 -6.81 -15.91 -2.17
C GLY A 223 -8.19 -15.79 -2.83
N ILE A 224 -8.64 -14.55 -3.09
CA ILE A 224 -9.88 -14.24 -3.82
C ILE A 224 -9.76 -14.66 -5.29
N ALA A 225 -8.64 -14.40 -5.97
CA ALA A 225 -8.49 -14.85 -7.36
C ALA A 225 -8.51 -16.38 -7.52
N GLU A 226 -8.05 -17.12 -6.50
CA GLU A 226 -8.00 -18.58 -6.50
C GLU A 226 -9.32 -19.23 -6.04
N ASN A 227 -9.94 -18.69 -4.99
CA ASN A 227 -11.06 -19.31 -4.27
C ASN A 227 -12.32 -18.43 -4.20
N ASP A 228 -12.28 -17.28 -4.86
CA ASP A 228 -13.32 -16.25 -4.91
C ASP A 228 -13.59 -15.52 -3.59
N PHE A 229 -14.52 -14.55 -3.64
CA PHE A 229 -14.95 -13.77 -2.50
C PHE A 229 -15.65 -14.63 -1.45
N ARG A 230 -15.24 -14.47 -0.20
CA ARG A 230 -15.79 -15.19 0.95
C ARG A 230 -16.68 -14.27 1.76
N LEU A 231 -18.00 -14.38 1.57
CA LEU A 231 -18.98 -13.57 2.29
C LEU A 231 -18.94 -13.79 3.82
N ASP A 232 -18.56 -14.97 4.27
CA ASP A 232 -18.37 -15.28 5.70
C ASP A 232 -17.16 -14.54 6.32
N MET A 233 -16.23 -14.06 5.50
CA MET A 233 -15.15 -13.18 5.90
C MET A 233 -15.51 -11.69 5.78
N SER A 234 -16.69 -11.34 5.25
CA SER A 234 -17.11 -9.93 5.16
C SER A 234 -17.21 -9.29 6.54
N GLY A 235 -16.72 -8.06 6.68
CA GLY A 235 -16.68 -7.35 7.96
C GLY A 235 -15.51 -7.71 8.89
N SER A 236 -14.67 -8.70 8.54
CA SER A 236 -13.50 -9.08 9.36
C SER A 236 -12.41 -7.99 9.41
N ASN A 237 -12.30 -7.17 8.37
CA ASN A 237 -11.25 -6.16 8.21
C ASN A 237 -11.74 -4.71 8.15
N ALA A 238 -13.06 -4.48 8.03
CA ALA A 238 -13.67 -3.19 7.71
C ALA A 238 -15.14 -3.10 8.16
N GLY A 239 -15.65 -1.88 8.36
CA GLY A 239 -17.02 -1.66 8.83
C GLY A 239 -18.11 -2.19 7.89
N THR A 240 -19.21 -2.66 8.44
CA THR A 240 -20.36 -3.24 7.72
C THR A 240 -21.50 -2.22 7.57
N LEU A 241 -21.19 -0.98 7.18
CA LEU A 241 -22.15 0.14 7.18
C LEU A 241 -23.44 -0.16 6.38
N TYR A 242 -23.33 -0.96 5.31
CA TYR A 242 -24.45 -1.41 4.50
C TYR A 242 -24.67 -2.92 4.62
N GLY A 243 -24.26 -3.54 5.73
CA GLY A 243 -24.40 -4.97 5.98
C GLY A 243 -23.22 -5.81 5.50
N LYS A 244 -23.38 -7.13 5.60
CA LYS A 244 -22.34 -8.13 5.32
C LYS A 244 -22.35 -8.54 3.85
N GLY A 245 -21.50 -7.89 3.06
CA GLY A 245 -21.38 -8.11 1.62
C GLY A 245 -19.97 -7.82 1.11
N ILE A 246 -19.80 -7.89 -0.20
CA ILE A 246 -18.58 -7.52 -0.91
C ILE A 246 -18.67 -6.02 -1.22
N TYR A 247 -17.70 -5.26 -0.72
CA TYR A 247 -17.62 -3.82 -0.93
C TYR A 247 -16.72 -3.51 -2.11
N LEU A 248 -17.22 -2.71 -3.03
CA LEU A 248 -16.56 -2.25 -4.23
C LEU A 248 -16.60 -0.72 -4.27
N ALA A 249 -15.62 -0.10 -4.89
CA ALA A 249 -15.58 1.35 -5.04
C ALA A 249 -15.21 1.76 -6.46
N GLU A 250 -15.69 2.93 -6.85
CA GLU A 250 -15.37 3.54 -8.15
C GLU A 250 -14.09 4.37 -8.09
N ASN A 251 -13.60 4.67 -6.89
CA ASN A 251 -12.42 5.47 -6.64
C ASN A 251 -11.29 4.59 -6.11
N ALA A 252 -10.16 4.58 -6.81
CA ALA A 252 -8.98 3.83 -6.39
C ALA A 252 -8.51 4.21 -4.98
N THR A 253 -8.61 5.49 -4.60
CA THR A 253 -8.21 5.97 -3.27
C THR A 253 -9.07 5.44 -2.12
N LYS A 254 -10.33 5.06 -2.37
CA LYS A 254 -11.21 4.43 -1.37
C LYS A 254 -10.83 2.98 -1.15
N SER A 255 -10.65 2.23 -2.24
CA SER A 255 -10.21 0.84 -2.15
C SER A 255 -8.78 0.73 -1.60
N ASP A 256 -7.88 1.67 -1.89
CA ASP A 256 -6.54 1.71 -1.29
C ASP A 256 -6.54 1.72 0.25
N GLU A 257 -7.57 2.27 0.91
CA GLU A 257 -7.71 2.27 2.38
C GLU A 257 -7.75 0.85 2.97
N TYR A 258 -8.17 -0.12 2.15
CA TYR A 258 -8.26 -1.53 2.54
C TYR A 258 -7.06 -2.36 2.08
N GLY A 259 -6.12 -1.75 1.34
CA GLY A 259 -4.91 -2.39 0.83
C GLY A 259 -3.83 -2.65 1.88
N GLU A 260 -2.58 -2.70 1.44
CA GLU A 260 -1.42 -3.05 2.27
C GLU A 260 -1.13 -2.01 3.35
N GLY A 261 -0.59 -2.49 4.47
CA GLY A 261 0.03 -1.70 5.53
C GLY A 261 -0.62 -1.80 6.91
N PRO A 262 0.08 -1.29 7.94
CA PRO A 262 -0.39 -1.38 9.31
C PRO A 262 -1.68 -0.58 9.45
N LYS A 263 -2.75 -1.26 9.83
CA LYS A 263 -4.02 -0.62 10.18
C LYS A 263 -4.03 -0.42 11.69
N GLY A 264 -4.32 0.80 12.13
CA GLY A 264 -4.60 1.06 13.53
C GLY A 264 -5.78 0.20 14.04
N PRO A 265 -6.04 0.18 15.36
CA PRO A 265 -7.17 -0.53 15.91
C PRO A 265 -8.45 -0.10 15.19
N ALA A 266 -9.30 -1.07 14.83
CA ALA A 266 -10.64 -0.75 14.33
C ALA A 266 -11.35 0.04 15.44
N SER A 267 -11.94 1.20 15.12
CA SER A 267 -12.77 1.93 16.08
C SER A 267 -13.86 0.98 16.58
N THR A 268 -13.79 0.58 17.85
CA THR A 268 -14.84 -0.20 18.51
C THR A 268 -16.12 0.62 18.43
N GLY A 269 -17.17 0.02 17.86
CA GLY A 269 -18.34 0.71 17.30
C GLY A 269 -19.30 1.37 18.29
N GLU A 270 -18.80 2.23 19.17
CA GLU A 270 -19.64 3.25 19.80
C GLU A 270 -19.57 4.50 18.93
N GLU A 271 -20.73 4.98 18.51
CA GLU A 271 -20.89 6.34 17.99
C GLU A 271 -20.45 7.30 19.11
N ALA A 272 -19.15 7.56 19.23
CA ALA A 272 -18.68 8.74 19.94
C ALA A 272 -19.42 9.91 19.28
N GLU A 273 -20.12 10.69 20.11
CA GLU A 273 -20.65 11.99 19.69
C GLU A 273 -19.57 12.69 18.85
N MET A 274 -19.99 13.47 17.84
CA MET A 274 -19.11 14.30 17.00
C MET A 274 -18.40 15.40 17.81
N GLY A 275 -17.76 15.06 18.93
CA GLY A 275 -16.67 15.79 19.54
C GLY A 275 -15.45 15.69 18.63
N PHE A 276 -14.71 16.79 18.54
CA PHE A 276 -13.58 17.01 17.65
C PHE A 276 -12.34 16.13 17.94
N GLU A 277 -12.46 15.13 18.81
CA GLU A 277 -11.37 14.23 19.19
C GLU A 277 -11.64 12.84 18.61
N ALA A 278 -11.35 12.70 17.32
CA ALA A 278 -11.18 11.38 16.72
C ALA A 278 -10.13 10.58 17.53
N PRO A 279 -10.22 9.24 17.59
CA PRO A 279 -9.25 8.42 18.31
C PRO A 279 -7.84 8.71 17.79
N ARG A 280 -7.01 9.24 18.70
CA ARG A 280 -5.59 9.53 18.57
C ARG A 280 -4.86 8.37 17.85
N PRO A 281 -4.19 8.59 16.69
CA PRO A 281 -3.10 7.71 16.29
C PRO A 281 -2.10 7.67 17.46
N PRO A 282 -1.59 6.50 17.87
CA PRO A 282 -0.72 6.42 19.03
C PRO A 282 0.43 7.44 18.91
N PRO A 283 0.80 8.13 20.01
CA PRO A 283 1.95 9.03 19.99
C PRO A 283 3.17 8.28 19.49
N GLY A 284 3.83 8.83 18.48
CA GLY A 284 4.95 8.18 17.83
C GLY A 284 5.19 8.70 16.43
N PRO A 285 6.34 8.33 15.82
CA PRO A 285 6.59 8.65 14.43
C PRO A 285 5.46 8.13 13.53
N PRO A 286 5.17 8.80 12.41
CA PRO A 286 4.16 8.32 11.47
C PRO A 286 4.44 6.86 11.11
N PRO A 287 3.40 6.01 10.97
CA PRO A 287 3.60 4.62 10.62
C PRO A 287 4.42 4.51 9.33
N PRO A 288 5.29 3.49 9.21
CA PRO A 288 6.17 3.36 8.06
C PRO A 288 5.36 3.37 6.76
N LEU A 289 5.84 4.14 5.79
CA LEU A 289 5.18 4.27 4.50
C LEU A 289 5.24 2.93 3.75
N VAL A 290 4.08 2.34 3.53
CA VAL A 290 3.95 1.13 2.72
C VAL A 290 3.76 1.55 1.28
N ARG A 291 4.83 1.41 0.48
CA ARG A 291 4.87 1.85 -0.92
C ARG A 291 4.18 0.89 -1.87
N GLU A 292 4.44 -0.40 -1.74
CA GLU A 292 3.82 -1.40 -2.62
C GLU A 292 2.45 -1.80 -2.08
N SER A 293 1.45 -1.87 -2.95
CA SER A 293 0.10 -2.31 -2.61
C SER A 293 -0.58 -2.97 -3.80
N TYR A 294 -1.71 -3.62 -3.52
CA TYR A 294 -2.49 -4.39 -4.48
C TYR A 294 -3.95 -3.96 -4.44
N ILE A 295 -4.62 -4.07 -5.57
CA ILE A 295 -6.04 -3.77 -5.72
C ILE A 295 -6.60 -4.71 -6.78
N LEU A 296 -7.79 -5.23 -6.54
CA LEU A 296 -8.51 -5.96 -7.57
C LEU A 296 -9.31 -4.97 -8.42
N VAL A 297 -9.30 -5.18 -9.73
CA VAL A 297 -10.25 -4.56 -10.66
C VAL A 297 -11.23 -5.63 -11.06
N CYS A 298 -12.45 -5.50 -10.58
CA CYS A 298 -13.50 -6.49 -10.67
C CYS A 298 -14.49 -6.14 -11.77
N ARG A 299 -14.87 -7.14 -12.56
CA ARG A 299 -16.06 -7.08 -13.40
C ARG A 299 -17.25 -7.38 -12.52
N SER A 300 -18.20 -6.44 -12.46
CA SER A 300 -19.28 -6.49 -11.47
C SER A 300 -20.63 -6.32 -12.15
N THR A 301 -21.50 -7.33 -12.04
CA THR A 301 -22.87 -7.27 -12.54
C THR A 301 -23.76 -6.65 -11.49
N LEU A 302 -24.20 -5.41 -11.68
CA LEU A 302 -24.91 -4.68 -10.63
C LEU A 302 -26.42 -4.82 -10.68
N GLY A 303 -26.99 -5.23 -11.83
CA GLY A 303 -28.43 -5.34 -12.02
C GLY A 303 -29.19 -4.10 -11.54
N ARG A 304 -30.31 -4.31 -10.85
CA ARG A 304 -31.10 -3.26 -10.21
C ARG A 304 -30.40 -2.77 -8.95
N VAL A 305 -30.05 -1.49 -8.92
CA VAL A 305 -29.32 -0.87 -7.82
C VAL A 305 -30.29 -0.24 -6.81
N ASN A 306 -30.17 -0.62 -5.54
CA ASN A 306 -30.83 0.06 -4.43
C ASN A 306 -30.00 1.28 -4.00
N TYR A 307 -30.43 2.47 -4.41
CA TYR A 307 -29.76 3.73 -4.06
C TYR A 307 -30.00 4.11 -2.60
N ASN A 308 -28.93 4.49 -1.90
CA ASN A 308 -29.00 4.88 -0.51
C ASN A 308 -28.06 6.04 -0.17
N ASP A 309 -28.65 7.17 0.21
CA ASP A 309 -27.99 8.37 0.73
C ASP A 309 -28.47 8.70 2.15
N GLU A 310 -28.92 7.71 2.93
CA GLU A 310 -29.31 7.92 4.32
C GLU A 310 -28.09 8.14 5.22
N GLN A 311 -28.18 9.10 6.14
CA GLN A 311 -27.11 9.34 7.12
C GLN A 311 -26.83 8.09 7.96
N ARG A 312 -27.89 7.42 8.43
CA ARG A 312 -27.88 6.19 9.24
C ARG A 312 -28.65 5.09 8.51
N PRO A 313 -27.99 4.36 7.61
CA PRO A 313 -28.64 3.32 6.83
C PRO A 313 -28.97 2.10 7.69
N ASP A 314 -30.07 1.43 7.36
CA ASP A 314 -30.43 0.13 7.94
C ASP A 314 -29.76 -1.01 7.14
N PRO A 315 -28.69 -1.64 7.66
CA PRO A 315 -27.93 -2.66 6.93
C PRO A 315 -28.75 -3.93 6.66
N ASP A 316 -29.62 -4.32 7.58
CA ASP A 316 -30.42 -5.55 7.46
C ASP A 316 -31.51 -5.37 6.39
N ARG A 317 -32.15 -4.20 6.36
CA ARG A 317 -33.11 -3.85 5.31
C ARG A 317 -32.47 -3.85 3.93
N LEU A 318 -31.28 -3.24 3.80
CA LEU A 318 -30.55 -3.17 2.54
C LEU A 318 -30.14 -4.56 2.04
N GLN A 319 -29.52 -5.35 2.91
CA GLN A 319 -29.14 -6.72 2.58
C GLN A 319 -30.35 -7.57 2.17
N LYS A 320 -31.45 -7.50 2.94
CA LYS A 320 -32.69 -8.23 2.63
C LYS A 320 -33.30 -7.81 1.29
N SER A 321 -33.20 -6.53 0.92
CA SER A 321 -33.72 -6.04 -0.37
C SER A 321 -33.03 -6.69 -1.57
N CYS A 322 -31.76 -7.09 -1.43
CA CYS A 322 -31.05 -7.85 -2.46
C CYS A 322 -31.34 -9.34 -2.38
N LEU A 323 -31.35 -9.92 -1.18
CA LEU A 323 -31.58 -11.36 -1.00
C LEU A 323 -33.00 -11.81 -1.36
N SER A 324 -33.98 -10.90 -1.29
CA SER A 324 -35.35 -11.15 -1.75
C SER A 324 -35.54 -11.01 -3.26
N GLY A 325 -34.55 -10.45 -3.97
CA GLY A 325 -34.58 -10.27 -5.42
C GLY A 325 -35.29 -9.00 -5.90
N ASP A 326 -35.62 -8.06 -5.00
CA ASP A 326 -36.12 -6.73 -5.41
C ASP A 326 -35.01 -5.92 -6.09
N TYR A 327 -33.80 -6.05 -5.55
CA TYR A 327 -32.56 -5.45 -6.06
C TYR A 327 -31.46 -6.51 -6.19
N ASP A 328 -30.40 -6.13 -6.88
CA ASP A 328 -29.25 -6.98 -7.17
C ASP A 328 -27.99 -6.44 -6.45
N SER A 329 -27.93 -5.13 -6.20
CA SER A 329 -26.85 -4.45 -5.49
C SER A 329 -27.34 -3.23 -4.72
N VAL A 330 -26.52 -2.70 -3.82
CA VAL A 330 -26.75 -1.44 -3.08
C VAL A 330 -25.70 -0.42 -3.47
N LEU A 331 -26.11 0.82 -3.73
CA LEU A 331 -25.22 1.97 -3.89
C LEU A 331 -25.30 2.84 -2.63
N GLY A 332 -24.23 2.89 -1.86
CA GLY A 332 -24.04 3.81 -0.76
C GLY A 332 -23.41 5.13 -1.23
N ASP A 333 -24.20 6.19 -1.33
CA ASP A 333 -23.77 7.48 -1.87
C ASP A 333 -23.30 8.46 -0.77
N ARG A 334 -22.13 8.18 -0.20
CA ARG A 334 -21.49 9.12 0.75
C ARG A 334 -20.81 10.29 0.05
N LEU A 335 -20.66 10.23 -1.28
CA LEU A 335 -20.23 11.37 -2.07
C LEU A 335 -21.25 12.52 -1.96
N LYS A 336 -22.54 12.23 -2.08
CA LYS A 336 -23.61 13.23 -1.90
C LYS A 336 -23.69 13.77 -0.47
N LEU A 337 -23.59 12.89 0.53
CA LEU A 337 -23.73 13.27 1.95
C LEU A 337 -22.51 14.02 2.50
N ASN A 338 -21.32 13.43 2.32
CA ASN A 338 -20.10 13.82 3.04
C ASN A 338 -18.96 14.21 2.09
N ARG A 339 -19.21 14.27 0.78
CA ARG A 339 -18.22 14.55 -0.27
C ARG A 339 -17.06 13.55 -0.32
N THR A 340 -17.26 12.35 0.24
CA THR A 340 -16.28 11.27 0.26
C THR A 340 -16.36 10.41 -1.00
N PHE A 341 -17.00 9.25 -0.91
CA PHE A 341 -16.95 8.19 -1.90
C PHE A 341 -18.32 7.53 -2.09
N ARG A 342 -18.54 6.99 -3.29
CA ARG A 342 -19.62 6.03 -3.54
C ARG A 342 -19.05 4.63 -3.38
N GLU A 343 -19.79 3.79 -2.68
CA GLU A 343 -19.47 2.37 -2.46
C GLU A 343 -20.63 1.53 -2.99
N ILE A 344 -20.30 0.43 -3.65
CA ILE A 344 -21.27 -0.52 -4.19
C ILE A 344 -21.12 -1.82 -3.44
N ILE A 345 -22.24 -2.37 -2.99
CA ILE A 345 -22.27 -3.58 -2.17
C ILE A 345 -23.10 -4.63 -2.87
N VAL A 346 -22.54 -5.84 -2.99
CA VAL A 346 -23.26 -7.03 -3.44
C VAL A 346 -23.21 -8.09 -2.35
N TYR A 347 -24.26 -8.92 -2.28
CA TYR A 347 -24.45 -9.90 -1.21
C TYR A 347 -24.41 -11.35 -1.72
N ASN A 348 -23.92 -11.53 -2.94
CA ASN A 348 -23.65 -12.79 -3.59
C ASN A 348 -22.35 -12.62 -4.38
N ASP A 349 -21.40 -13.53 -4.15
CA ASP A 349 -20.07 -13.58 -4.73
C ASP A 349 -20.08 -13.71 -6.26
N ASP A 350 -21.04 -14.46 -6.81
CA ASP A 350 -21.21 -14.64 -8.26
C ASP A 350 -21.60 -13.34 -9.00
N HIS A 351 -21.86 -12.23 -8.31
CA HIS A 351 -22.00 -10.91 -8.96
C HIS A 351 -20.66 -10.31 -9.39
N VAL A 352 -19.53 -10.85 -8.94
CA VAL A 352 -18.22 -10.21 -9.07
C VAL A 352 -17.20 -11.22 -9.59
N TYR A 353 -16.56 -10.90 -10.72
CA TYR A 353 -15.40 -11.62 -11.19
C TYR A 353 -14.13 -10.77 -10.92
N PRO A 354 -13.15 -11.26 -10.15
CA PRO A 354 -11.90 -10.54 -9.87
C PRO A 354 -10.97 -10.54 -11.09
N GLU A 355 -11.36 -9.86 -12.17
CA GLU A 355 -10.75 -9.92 -13.49
C GLU A 355 -9.26 -9.57 -13.50
N TYR A 356 -8.82 -8.58 -12.71
CA TYR A 356 -7.42 -8.19 -12.64
C TYR A 356 -6.92 -8.02 -11.21
N ILE A 357 -5.68 -8.46 -10.97
CA ILE A 357 -4.84 -8.03 -9.85
C ILE A 357 -3.89 -6.94 -10.37
N VAL A 358 -3.99 -5.75 -9.78
CA VAL A 358 -3.13 -4.61 -10.10
C VAL A 358 -2.18 -4.36 -8.94
N LYS A 359 -0.88 -4.50 -9.20
CA LYS A 359 0.20 -4.10 -8.30
C LYS A 359 0.59 -2.65 -8.61
N TYR A 360 0.62 -1.80 -7.59
CA TYR A 360 0.98 -0.40 -7.74
C TYR A 360 1.89 0.09 -6.62
N GLU A 361 2.64 1.14 -6.94
CA GLU A 361 3.44 1.90 -5.99
C GLU A 361 2.69 3.18 -5.58
N ARG A 362 2.62 3.43 -4.29
CA ARG A 362 2.12 4.65 -3.67
C ARG A 362 3.25 5.67 -3.61
N ILE A 363 3.00 6.85 -4.15
CA ILE A 363 3.93 7.97 -4.13
C ILE A 363 3.48 8.96 -3.07
N PHE A 364 4.41 9.38 -2.21
CA PHE A 364 4.18 10.33 -1.13
C PHE A 364 5.06 11.56 -1.33
N PHE A 365 4.45 12.69 -1.68
CA PHE A 365 5.17 13.92 -1.98
C PHE A 365 5.83 14.52 -0.74
N HIS A 366 5.27 14.31 0.45
CA HIS A 366 5.84 14.78 1.71
C HIS A 366 7.22 14.18 2.02
N GLU A 367 7.62 13.04 1.42
CA GLU A 367 9.00 12.53 1.52
C GLU A 367 10.03 13.50 0.91
N ARG A 368 9.60 14.39 0.01
CA ARG A 368 10.44 15.44 -0.58
C ARG A 368 10.49 16.72 0.26
N PHE A 369 9.78 16.77 1.40
CA PHE A 369 9.63 17.98 2.20
C PHE A 369 10.98 18.59 2.58
N ALA A 370 11.90 17.81 3.15
CA ALA A 370 13.20 18.33 3.59
C ALA A 370 14.02 18.94 2.44
N ALA A 371 14.05 18.27 1.28
CA ALA A 371 14.73 18.77 0.08
C ALA A 371 14.06 20.05 -0.47
N VAL A 372 12.73 20.08 -0.52
CA VAL A 372 11.96 21.27 -0.93
C VAL A 372 12.18 22.43 0.03
N TYR A 373 12.09 22.19 1.32
CA TYR A 373 12.30 23.20 2.34
C TYR A 373 13.73 23.76 2.28
N LYS A 374 14.73 22.90 2.11
CA LYS A 374 16.12 23.34 1.88
C LYS A 374 16.24 24.22 0.63
N ALA A 375 15.60 23.86 -0.47
CA ALA A 375 15.63 24.68 -1.69
C ALA A 375 14.99 26.07 -1.47
N MET A 376 13.90 26.13 -0.72
CA MET A 376 13.28 27.40 -0.31
C MET A 376 14.25 28.22 0.57
N LEU A 377 14.88 27.58 1.55
CA LEU A 377 15.87 28.19 2.45
C LEU A 377 17.10 28.73 1.69
N ASP A 378 17.66 27.96 0.75
CA ASP A 378 18.79 28.38 -0.08
C ASP A 378 18.42 29.64 -0.90
N ARG A 379 17.19 29.72 -1.41
CA ARG A 379 16.70 30.95 -2.08
C ARG A 379 16.54 32.11 -1.11
N SER A 380 16.11 31.86 0.12
CA SER A 380 15.94 32.87 1.17
C SER A 380 17.30 33.47 1.56
N ILE A 381 18.30 32.61 1.82
CA ILE A 381 19.68 33.01 2.10
C ILE A 381 20.27 33.85 0.96
N ALA A 382 19.96 33.50 -0.29
CA ALA A 382 20.39 34.25 -1.46
C ALA A 382 19.59 35.55 -1.73
N GLY A 383 18.62 35.92 -0.88
CA GLY A 383 17.76 37.10 -1.06
C GLY A 383 16.80 37.00 -2.25
N ARG A 384 16.50 35.78 -2.72
CA ARG A 384 15.68 35.50 -3.92
C ARG A 384 14.36 34.78 -3.61
N PHE A 385 14.05 34.53 -2.35
CA PHE A 385 12.80 33.87 -1.96
C PHE A 385 11.63 34.87 -1.98
N LYS A 386 10.58 34.53 -2.74
CA LYS A 386 9.33 35.30 -2.84
C LYS A 386 8.11 34.48 -2.39
N GLY A 387 8.35 33.38 -1.68
CA GLY A 387 7.37 32.33 -1.41
C GLY A 387 7.67 31.02 -2.17
N PRO A 388 6.92 29.95 -1.85
CA PRO A 388 7.05 28.65 -2.48
C PRO A 388 6.57 28.68 -3.95
N THR A 389 7.17 27.83 -4.80
CA THR A 389 6.64 27.56 -6.14
C THR A 389 5.38 26.69 -6.06
N LYS A 390 4.72 26.45 -7.20
CA LYS A 390 3.56 25.56 -7.26
C LYS A 390 3.91 24.14 -6.81
N GLU A 391 5.01 23.59 -7.32
CA GLU A 391 5.48 22.24 -7.01
C GLU A 391 5.90 22.11 -5.55
N GLU A 392 6.48 23.16 -4.97
CA GLU A 392 6.82 23.19 -3.55
C GLU A 392 5.56 23.26 -2.69
N THR A 393 4.58 24.06 -3.10
CA THR A 393 3.27 24.14 -2.44
C THR A 393 2.56 22.79 -2.43
N GLU A 394 2.67 22.00 -3.50
CA GLU A 394 2.12 20.63 -3.55
C GLU A 394 2.78 19.71 -2.52
N VAL A 395 4.09 19.82 -2.31
CA VAL A 395 4.83 19.05 -1.28
C VAL A 395 4.45 19.52 0.13
N LEU A 396 4.38 20.83 0.35
CA LEU A 396 3.93 21.41 1.63
C LEU A 396 2.50 20.98 1.95
N GLN A 397 1.61 20.96 0.95
CA GLN A 397 0.23 20.54 1.11
C GLN A 397 0.11 19.05 1.38
N SER A 398 0.93 18.22 0.72
CA SER A 398 1.03 16.78 1.03
C SER A 398 1.43 16.57 2.49
N MET A 399 2.47 17.25 2.98
CA MET A 399 2.91 17.17 4.37
C MET A 399 1.80 17.62 5.33
N TRP A 400 1.20 18.78 5.09
CA TRP A 400 0.07 19.28 5.88
C TRP A 400 -1.10 18.29 5.98
N GLN A 401 -1.44 17.62 4.88
CA GLN A 401 -2.59 16.73 4.83
C GLN A 401 -2.40 15.44 5.62
N VAL A 402 -1.15 14.99 5.83
CA VAL A 402 -0.84 13.86 6.72
C VAL A 402 -1.39 14.12 8.14
N TYR A 403 -1.23 15.35 8.64
CA TYR A 403 -1.61 15.71 10.01
C TYR A 403 -3.03 16.29 10.11
N SER A 404 -3.46 17.08 9.13
CA SER A 404 -4.71 17.85 9.21
C SER A 404 -5.96 17.08 8.76
N MET A 405 -5.84 16.12 7.84
CA MET A 405 -7.01 15.44 7.28
C MET A 405 -7.79 14.58 8.28
N PRO A 406 -7.16 13.88 9.24
CA PRO A 406 -7.90 13.22 10.33
C PRO A 406 -8.88 14.17 11.05
N ASN A 407 -8.58 15.47 11.07
CA ASN A 407 -9.36 16.51 11.76
C ASN A 407 -9.98 17.55 10.80
N LYS A 408 -10.42 17.09 9.62
CA LYS A 408 -11.17 17.90 8.63
C LYS A 408 -10.39 19.15 8.16
N GLY A 409 -9.08 19.01 7.97
CA GLY A 409 -8.22 20.06 7.43
C GLY A 409 -7.79 21.09 8.48
N LYS A 410 -7.76 20.71 9.76
CA LYS A 410 -7.28 21.53 10.87
C LYS A 410 -6.35 20.70 11.75
N ILE A 411 -5.39 21.34 12.43
CA ILE A 411 -4.54 20.66 13.41
C ILE A 411 -4.76 21.22 14.83
N SER A 412 -4.76 20.32 15.81
CA SER A 412 -4.74 20.64 17.25
C SER A 412 -3.31 20.88 17.74
N LYS A 413 -3.14 21.31 19.01
CA LYS A 413 -1.83 21.48 19.66
C LYS A 413 -0.99 20.20 19.61
N SER A 414 -1.58 19.05 19.91
CA SER A 414 -0.88 17.76 19.87
C SER A 414 -0.44 17.38 18.45
N GLN A 415 -1.24 17.67 17.43
CA GLN A 415 -0.87 17.40 16.04
C GLN A 415 0.15 18.38 15.51
N LEU A 416 0.16 19.61 16.01
CA LEU A 416 1.24 20.55 15.76
C LEU A 416 2.56 19.98 16.30
N LEU A 417 2.58 19.42 17.51
CA LEU A 417 3.76 18.73 18.03
C LEU A 417 4.22 17.60 17.09
N ASP A 418 3.31 16.72 16.66
CA ASP A 418 3.65 15.61 15.75
C ASP A 418 4.23 16.12 14.41
N LEU A 419 3.63 17.17 13.85
CA LEU A 419 4.12 17.82 12.63
C LEU A 419 5.52 18.39 12.86
N LEU A 420 5.69 19.18 13.92
CA LEU A 420 6.96 19.81 14.30
C LEU A 420 8.06 18.77 14.50
N LEU A 421 7.76 17.65 15.15
CA LEU A 421 8.69 16.53 15.29
C LEU A 421 9.07 15.95 13.91
N ALA A 422 8.09 15.73 13.03
CA ALA A 422 8.34 15.15 11.71
C ALA A 422 9.07 16.08 10.74
N ILE A 423 8.92 17.39 10.89
CA ILE A 423 9.68 18.39 10.13
C ILE A 423 10.93 18.85 10.87
N TYR A 424 11.30 18.15 11.95
CA TYR A 424 12.55 18.38 12.66
C TYR A 424 12.66 19.80 13.24
N GLN A 425 11.58 20.29 13.84
CA GLN A 425 11.51 21.58 14.51
C GLN A 425 10.74 21.44 15.84
N PRO A 426 11.19 20.55 16.75
CA PRO A 426 10.48 20.33 18.00
C PRO A 426 10.41 21.62 18.84
N PRO A 427 9.34 21.81 19.63
CA PRO A 427 9.32 22.84 20.65
C PRO A 427 10.36 22.53 21.74
N ASP A 428 10.78 23.54 22.49
CA ASP A 428 11.64 23.39 23.66
C ASP A 428 10.95 22.58 24.77
N ASN A 429 9.62 22.64 24.87
CA ASN A 429 8.82 21.76 25.73
C ASN A 429 7.37 21.61 25.20
N GLU A 430 6.69 20.53 25.60
CA GLU A 430 5.30 20.22 25.19
C GLU A 430 4.24 21.10 25.90
N ASP A 431 4.66 21.92 26.85
CA ASP A 431 3.80 22.74 27.70
C ASP A 431 3.77 24.19 27.19
N GLU A 432 4.53 25.07 27.84
CA GLU A 432 4.57 26.51 27.59
C GLU A 432 5.07 26.87 26.17
N ASP A 433 6.10 26.18 25.68
CA ASP A 433 6.70 26.52 24.38
C ASP A 433 5.83 26.02 23.21
N LEU A 434 5.26 24.83 23.33
CA LEU A 434 4.27 24.35 22.37
C LEU A 434 3.00 25.22 22.39
N ASP A 435 2.58 25.74 23.55
CA ASP A 435 1.47 26.71 23.63
C ASP A 435 1.80 28.02 22.92
N ALA A 436 3.01 28.54 23.12
CA ALA A 436 3.48 29.74 22.44
C ALA A 436 3.55 29.53 20.93
N THR A 437 4.14 28.41 20.49
CA THR A 437 4.23 28.03 19.07
C THR A 437 2.85 27.86 18.45
N PHE A 438 1.92 27.21 19.15
CA PHE A 438 0.55 27.06 18.65
C PHE A 438 -0.14 28.42 18.48
N LYS A 439 0.00 29.33 19.45
CA LYS A 439 -0.55 30.69 19.36
C LYS A 439 0.09 31.52 18.24
N GLU A 440 1.39 31.34 17.99
CA GLU A 440 2.09 32.00 16.89
C GLU A 440 1.55 31.55 15.52
N TRP A 441 1.30 30.25 15.37
CA TRP A 441 0.77 29.69 14.13
C TRP A 441 -0.71 30.03 13.94
N GLU A 442 -1.51 30.09 15.02
CA GLU A 442 -2.96 30.33 14.99
C GLU A 442 -3.30 31.82 14.83
N ARG A 443 -3.05 32.36 13.63
CA ARG A 443 -3.17 33.79 13.33
C ARG A 443 -4.62 34.32 13.38
N LYS A 444 -5.60 33.43 13.28
CA LYS A 444 -7.03 33.77 13.12
C LYS A 444 -7.80 33.83 14.44
N GLY A 445 -7.22 33.43 15.58
CA GLY A 445 -7.89 33.43 16.89
C GLY A 445 -9.04 32.43 17.03
N ASN A 446 -9.17 31.43 16.15
CA ASN A 446 -10.24 30.44 16.14
C ASN A 446 -9.89 29.15 16.92
N GLY A 447 -8.71 29.09 17.54
CA GLY A 447 -8.23 27.95 18.33
C GLY A 447 -7.84 26.74 17.48
N LYS A 448 -7.68 26.90 16.16
CA LYS A 448 -7.24 25.85 15.24
C LYS A 448 -6.38 26.44 14.13
N ILE A 449 -5.28 25.77 13.83
CA ILE A 449 -4.42 26.10 12.69
C ILE A 449 -5.06 25.48 11.44
N ASP A 450 -5.24 26.28 10.40
CA ASP A 450 -5.64 25.80 9.07
C ASP A 450 -4.48 25.87 8.05
N TRP A 451 -4.80 25.59 6.79
CA TRP A 451 -3.79 25.56 5.73
C TRP A 451 -3.09 26.90 5.52
N ASP A 452 -3.83 28.02 5.61
CA ASP A 452 -3.25 29.33 5.35
C ASP A 452 -2.29 29.71 6.48
N ASP A 453 -2.68 29.38 7.72
CA ASP A 453 -1.85 29.55 8.92
C ASP A 453 -0.54 28.77 8.77
N PHE A 454 -0.63 27.47 8.44
CA PHE A 454 0.53 26.60 8.20
C PHE A 454 1.45 27.15 7.09
N LEU A 455 0.89 27.49 5.92
CA LEU A 455 1.69 27.91 4.77
C LEU A 455 2.43 29.23 5.05
N ALA A 456 1.72 30.16 5.67
CA ALA A 456 2.27 31.47 5.97
C ALA A 456 3.32 31.39 7.08
N GLU A 457 3.21 30.42 7.98
CA GLU A 457 4.21 30.14 9.00
C GLU A 457 5.45 29.43 8.46
N VAL A 458 5.29 28.38 7.66
CA VAL A 458 6.42 27.74 6.97
C VAL A 458 7.19 28.76 6.13
N THR A 459 6.49 29.67 5.45
CA THR A 459 7.11 30.76 4.69
C THR A 459 7.89 31.71 5.59
N GLN A 460 7.34 32.06 6.75
CA GLN A 460 7.99 32.93 7.73
C GLN A 460 9.27 32.27 8.28
N ARG A 461 9.21 31.00 8.66
CA ARG A 461 10.38 30.23 9.12
C ARG A 461 11.50 30.16 8.09
N VAL A 462 11.17 30.06 6.80
CA VAL A 462 12.14 30.15 5.70
C VAL A 462 12.78 31.55 5.62
N ASN A 463 12.01 32.62 5.82
CA ASN A 463 12.54 34.00 5.87
C ASN A 463 13.46 34.22 7.08
N ASP A 464 13.10 33.62 8.22
CA ASP A 464 13.87 33.65 9.46
C ASP A 464 15.08 32.71 9.45
N LYS A 465 15.27 31.99 8.33
CA LYS A 465 16.39 31.07 8.06
C LYS A 465 16.44 29.90 9.03
N ILE A 466 15.27 29.47 9.53
CA ILE A 466 15.13 28.31 10.41
C ILE A 466 15.25 27.05 9.57
N SER A 467 16.17 26.15 9.95
CA SER A 467 16.40 24.87 9.29
C SER A 467 15.35 23.82 9.68
N CYS A 468 15.13 22.82 8.83
CA CYS A 468 14.29 21.63 9.09
C CYS A 468 15.11 20.33 8.99
N SER A 469 16.42 20.42 9.26
CA SER A 469 17.38 19.38 8.89
C SER A 469 17.66 18.42 10.03
N GLY A 470 17.40 17.12 9.78
CA GLY A 470 17.39 16.01 10.72
C GLY A 470 18.69 15.70 11.49
N PRO A 471 18.62 14.71 12.39
CA PRO A 471 19.76 14.16 13.13
C PRO A 471 20.83 13.49 12.26
N GLU A 472 20.56 13.21 10.98
CA GLU A 472 21.59 12.81 10.01
C GLU A 472 22.71 13.84 9.85
N ARG A 473 22.46 15.10 10.23
CA ARG A 473 23.49 16.14 10.26
C ARG A 473 24.26 16.22 11.58
N PHE A 474 23.99 15.36 12.55
CA PHE A 474 24.61 15.45 13.87
C PHE A 474 26.14 15.39 13.80
N ALA A 475 26.69 14.42 13.07
CA ALA A 475 28.14 14.33 12.87
C ALA A 475 28.70 15.55 12.11
N ASP A 476 27.96 16.09 11.13
CA ASP A 476 28.37 17.27 10.37
C ASP A 476 28.43 18.53 11.22
N ILE A 477 27.39 18.79 12.02
CA ILE A 477 27.37 19.94 12.92
C ILE A 477 28.42 19.80 14.02
N TYR A 478 28.64 18.58 14.53
CA TYR A 478 29.66 18.34 15.55
C TYR A 478 31.06 18.63 15.01
N ARG A 479 31.39 18.18 13.79
CA ARG A 479 32.63 18.55 13.09
C ARG A 479 32.75 20.06 12.87
N GLY A 480 31.67 20.74 12.54
CA GLY A 480 31.63 22.19 12.40
C GLY A 480 31.96 22.91 13.71
N MET A 481 31.31 22.51 14.80
CA MET A 481 31.57 23.03 16.15
C MET A 481 33.02 22.80 16.58
N LEU A 482 33.56 21.59 16.35
CA LEU A 482 34.98 21.28 16.58
C LEU A 482 35.93 22.19 15.79
N ALA A 483 35.63 22.46 14.52
CA ALA A 483 36.45 23.34 13.69
C ALA A 483 36.47 24.77 14.26
N ARG A 484 35.33 25.28 14.75
CA ARG A 484 35.28 26.58 15.44
C ARG A 484 36.02 26.57 16.77
N SER A 485 35.95 25.47 17.51
CA SER A 485 36.66 25.27 18.78
C SER A 485 38.17 25.35 18.58
N ARG A 486 38.70 24.59 17.60
CA ARG A 486 40.11 24.64 17.19
C ARG A 486 40.56 26.01 16.70
N GLY A 487 39.64 26.79 16.12
CA GLY A 487 39.88 28.17 15.68
C GLY A 487 39.76 29.23 16.79
N GLY A 488 39.48 28.84 18.04
CA GLY A 488 39.31 29.76 19.17
C GLY A 488 38.04 30.62 19.10
N LYS A 489 37.04 30.20 18.32
CA LYS A 489 35.80 30.95 18.05
C LYS A 489 34.53 30.23 18.51
N PHE A 490 34.65 29.24 19.40
CA PHE A 490 33.52 28.48 19.90
C PHE A 490 33.03 29.03 21.24
N ASN A 491 31.89 29.73 21.21
CA ASN A 491 31.19 30.21 22.41
C ASN A 491 29.97 29.32 22.75
N GLY A 492 29.97 28.08 22.25
CA GLY A 492 28.83 27.17 22.27
C GLY A 492 28.20 26.98 20.88
N PRO A 493 27.18 26.10 20.78
CA PRO A 493 26.45 25.86 19.54
C PRO A 493 25.65 27.09 19.14
N ASP A 494 25.65 27.44 17.85
CA ASP A 494 24.82 28.51 17.30
C ASP A 494 23.35 28.06 17.17
N VAL A 495 22.46 28.98 16.75
CA VAL A 495 21.01 28.71 16.66
C VAL A 495 20.71 27.49 15.77
N GLY A 496 21.43 27.32 14.66
CA GLY A 496 21.22 26.20 13.74
C GLY A 496 21.73 24.88 14.32
N GLU A 497 22.87 24.91 15.01
CA GLU A 497 23.44 23.72 15.66
C GLU A 497 22.63 23.30 16.88
N ARG A 498 22.17 24.24 17.73
CA ARG A 498 21.26 23.93 18.86
C ARG A 498 19.98 23.26 18.38
N ALA A 499 19.43 23.69 17.25
CA ALA A 499 18.24 23.06 16.67
C ALA A 499 18.50 21.60 16.32
N VAL A 500 19.61 21.29 15.62
CA VAL A 500 19.96 19.90 15.27
C VAL A 500 20.27 19.07 16.51
N LEU A 501 20.97 19.61 17.52
CA LEU A 501 21.24 18.90 18.78
C LEU A 501 19.95 18.56 19.53
N ARG A 502 19.01 19.50 19.66
CA ARG A 502 17.69 19.22 20.26
C ARG A 502 16.95 18.12 19.51
N MET A 503 17.04 18.08 18.19
CA MET A 503 16.37 17.04 17.42
C MET A 503 17.00 15.65 17.59
N VAL A 504 18.34 15.58 17.67
CA VAL A 504 19.04 14.35 18.03
C VAL A 504 18.56 13.88 19.39
N TRP A 505 18.51 14.78 20.38
CA TRP A 505 17.96 14.48 21.68
C TRP A 505 16.55 13.88 21.60
N TYR A 506 15.62 14.57 20.94
CA TYR A 506 14.22 14.14 20.80
C TYR A 506 14.06 12.76 20.16
N GLN A 507 14.87 12.43 19.14
CA GLN A 507 14.81 11.13 18.50
C GLN A 507 15.29 10.01 19.43
N TYR A 508 16.39 10.26 20.16
CA TYR A 508 17.00 9.25 21.02
C TYR A 508 16.23 9.04 22.32
N CYS A 509 15.57 10.09 22.84
CA CYS A 509 14.64 9.95 23.97
C CYS A 509 13.29 9.33 23.58
N GLN A 510 13.02 9.11 22.28
CA GLN A 510 11.76 8.51 21.79
C GLN A 510 10.52 9.25 22.31
N ASN A 511 10.56 10.59 22.30
CA ASN A 511 9.52 11.46 22.88
C ASN A 511 9.31 11.30 24.39
N GLN A 512 10.34 10.85 25.12
CA GLN A 512 10.39 10.96 26.57
C GLN A 512 11.10 12.26 26.98
N ARG A 513 10.93 12.69 28.24
CA ARG A 513 11.62 13.89 28.73
C ARG A 513 13.13 13.66 28.91
N ASN A 514 13.55 12.40 29.05
CA ASN A 514 14.88 12.02 29.50
C ASN A 514 15.42 10.85 28.67
N ILE A 515 16.74 10.61 28.68
CA ILE A 515 17.34 9.39 28.11
C ILE A 515 17.94 8.49 29.19
N ASP A 516 17.86 7.18 28.96
CA ASP A 516 18.51 6.16 29.76
C ASP A 516 19.94 5.85 29.26
N LYS A 517 20.66 4.98 29.98
CA LYS A 517 22.04 4.57 29.64
C LYS A 517 22.15 3.96 28.25
N GLN A 518 21.17 3.17 27.83
CA GLN A 518 21.20 2.49 26.54
C GLN A 518 21.03 3.49 25.40
N GLN A 519 20.13 4.46 25.57
CA GLN A 519 19.90 5.55 24.64
C GLN A 519 21.13 6.48 24.54
N LEU A 520 21.79 6.79 25.66
CA LEU A 520 23.06 7.52 25.67
C LEU A 520 24.15 6.79 24.86
N LEU A 521 24.30 5.47 25.03
CA LEU A 521 25.27 4.68 24.28
C LEU A 521 25.04 4.75 22.76
N LEU A 522 23.77 4.64 22.33
CA LEU A 522 23.41 4.75 20.92
C LEU A 522 23.74 6.14 20.37
N LEU A 523 23.57 7.19 21.18
CA LEU A 523 23.88 8.56 20.80
C LEU A 523 25.39 8.77 20.64
N LEU A 524 26.18 8.30 21.60
CA LEU A 524 27.64 8.40 21.55
C LEU A 524 28.23 7.63 20.36
N LYS A 525 27.64 6.48 20.00
CA LYS A 525 27.98 5.75 18.76
C LYS A 525 27.72 6.57 17.50
N ALA A 526 26.69 7.43 17.50
CA ALA A 526 26.32 8.24 16.33
C ALA A 526 27.36 9.32 15.96
N ILE A 527 28.14 9.77 16.95
CA ILE A 527 29.30 10.66 16.74
C ILE A 527 30.63 9.89 16.82
N ASN A 528 30.60 8.56 16.68
CA ASN A 528 31.78 7.70 16.71
C ASN A 528 32.64 7.86 17.99
N GLN A 529 31.97 8.12 19.13
CA GLN A 529 32.59 8.25 20.44
C GLN A 529 32.04 7.24 21.46
N PRO A 530 31.93 5.94 21.14
CA PRO A 530 31.50 4.97 22.15
C PRO A 530 32.51 4.91 23.31
N PRO A 531 32.04 4.66 24.55
CA PRO A 531 32.93 4.32 25.65
C PRO A 531 33.78 3.08 25.33
N ALA A 532 35.01 3.01 25.85
CA ALA A 532 35.95 1.92 25.53
C ALA A 532 35.43 0.57 26.05
N ASN A 533 34.80 0.57 27.22
CA ASN A 533 33.97 -0.52 27.73
C ASN A 533 32.51 -0.06 27.81
N GLU A 534 31.66 -0.65 26.97
CA GLU A 534 30.22 -0.34 26.89
C GLU A 534 29.44 -0.63 28.18
N HIS A 535 30.07 -1.24 29.19
CA HIS A 535 29.47 -1.51 30.48
C HIS A 535 30.03 -0.63 31.61
N SER A 536 31.34 -0.72 31.92
CA SER A 536 31.92 0.03 33.05
C SER A 536 32.09 1.52 32.77
N ASP A 537 32.54 1.87 31.58
CA ASP A 537 32.90 3.26 31.26
C ASP A 537 31.64 4.05 30.90
N LEU A 538 30.59 3.37 30.43
CA LEU A 538 29.27 3.96 30.23
C LEU A 538 28.61 4.34 31.58
N ASP A 539 28.82 3.56 32.64
CA ASP A 539 28.31 3.88 33.98
C ASP A 539 28.98 5.12 34.58
N GLU A 540 30.29 5.27 34.35
CA GLU A 540 31.04 6.47 34.75
C GLU A 540 30.63 7.67 33.92
N THR A 541 30.59 7.53 32.58
CA THR A 541 30.14 8.59 31.67
C THR A 541 28.72 9.05 32.00
N PHE A 542 27.79 8.13 32.27
CA PHE A 542 26.43 8.47 32.63
C PHE A 542 26.36 9.26 33.94
N LYS A 543 27.14 8.89 34.96
CA LYS A 543 27.22 9.63 36.23
C LYS A 543 27.86 11.01 36.09
N GLU A 544 28.79 11.17 35.14
CA GLU A 544 29.40 12.46 34.85
C GLU A 544 28.40 13.42 34.19
N ILE A 545 27.50 12.89 33.36
CA ILE A 545 26.48 13.67 32.63
C ILE A 545 25.23 13.94 33.50
N ASP A 546 24.81 12.99 34.34
CA ASP A 546 23.70 13.14 35.31
C ASP A 546 24.14 14.02 36.50
N THR A 547 24.33 15.30 36.22
CA THR A 547 24.75 16.32 37.19
C THR A 547 23.71 16.57 38.28
N LYS A 548 22.43 16.29 37.99
CA LYS A 548 21.30 16.40 38.93
C LYS A 548 21.19 15.19 39.85
N ASN A 549 21.84 14.08 39.51
CA ASN A 549 21.87 12.81 40.24
C ASN A 549 20.45 12.28 40.50
N ASP A 550 19.59 12.37 39.49
CA ASP A 550 18.21 11.86 39.50
C ASP A 550 18.05 10.54 38.72
N GLY A 551 19.17 10.02 38.18
CA GLY A 551 19.26 8.71 37.54
C GLY A 551 18.84 8.71 36.07
N VAL A 552 18.72 9.89 35.48
CA VAL A 552 18.28 10.13 34.11
C VAL A 552 19.10 11.29 33.54
N ILE A 553 19.20 11.39 32.23
CA ILE A 553 19.82 12.56 31.59
C ILE A 553 18.70 13.39 30.98
N ASP A 554 18.72 14.71 31.17
CA ASP A 554 17.83 15.64 30.48
C ASP A 554 18.49 16.44 29.36
N LEU A 555 17.71 17.27 28.66
CA LEU A 555 18.18 18.01 27.49
C LEU A 555 19.31 18.97 27.84
N ASP A 556 19.27 19.60 29.02
CA ASP A 556 20.30 20.56 29.42
C ASP A 556 21.63 19.85 29.68
N GLU A 557 21.59 18.73 30.40
CA GLU A 557 22.76 17.88 30.68
C GLU A 557 23.38 17.34 29.38
N PHE A 558 22.55 16.93 28.42
CA PHE A 558 23.01 16.52 27.10
C PHE A 558 23.68 17.66 26.32
N MET A 559 23.08 18.84 26.33
CA MET A 559 23.63 20.01 25.62
C MET A 559 24.96 20.45 26.23
N GLU A 560 25.10 20.37 27.55
CA GLU A 560 26.34 20.63 28.26
C GLU A 560 27.42 19.61 27.89
N GLU A 561 27.09 18.32 27.91
CA GLU A 561 28.02 17.24 27.56
C GLU A 561 28.57 17.40 26.14
N ILE A 562 27.69 17.57 25.14
CA ILE A 562 28.14 17.76 23.74
C ILE A 562 29.01 19.01 23.60
N THR A 563 28.64 20.09 24.28
CA THR A 563 29.43 21.33 24.28
C THR A 563 30.80 21.12 24.91
N GLN A 564 30.87 20.34 25.99
CA GLN A 564 32.11 20.04 26.71
C GLN A 564 33.04 19.17 25.86
N ARG A 565 32.54 18.10 25.24
CA ARG A 565 33.32 17.27 24.31
C ARG A 565 33.93 18.06 23.14
N VAL A 566 33.20 19.06 22.62
CA VAL A 566 33.71 19.96 21.57
C VAL A 566 34.82 20.88 22.10
N LYS A 567 34.69 21.40 23.33
CA LYS A 567 35.74 22.21 23.98
C LYS A 567 36.99 21.38 24.24
N ASP A 568 36.82 20.12 24.63
CA ASP A 568 37.91 19.16 24.86
C ASP A 568 38.54 18.66 23.55
N GLY A 569 37.95 19.02 22.41
CA GLY A 569 38.49 18.72 21.09
C GLY A 569 38.37 17.27 20.68
N ILE A 570 37.44 16.52 21.30
CA ILE A 570 37.22 15.09 21.04
C ILE A 570 36.73 14.91 19.60
N PRO A 571 37.44 14.17 18.73
CA PRO A 571 37.05 13.99 17.34
C PRO A 571 35.76 13.15 17.21
N ALA A 572 34.98 13.41 16.16
CA ALA A 572 33.82 12.60 15.75
C ALA A 572 34.10 11.75 14.52
#